data_AF-A0A3D3TFF9-F1
#
_entry.id   AF-A0A3D3TFF9-F1
#
_cell.length_a   1.000
_cell.length_b   1.000
_cell.length_c   1.000
_cell.angle_alpha   90.00
_cell.angle_beta   90.00
_cell.angle_gamma   90.00
#
_symmetry.space_group_name_H-M   'P 1'
#
loop_
_entity.id
_entity.type
_entity.pdbx_description
1 polymer ?
#
loop_
_entity_poly.entity_id
_entity_poly.type
_entity_poly.pdbx_seq_one_letter_code
_entity_poly.pdbx_strand_id
1 'polypeptide(L)'
;HITGFFDKSDDCRYISGGIYGLTPKALDTLEACLANGQSRMRNFQRQLVLDGLKLKAYAVPKIVDVDHAEDIRKAEAFLSM
;
A
#
# COMPACT_ATOMS: atom_id res chain seq x y z
N HIS A 1 11.57 -7.85 -5.64
CA HIS A 1 10.32 -7.59 -6.39
C HIS A 1 9.15 -8.06 -5.53
N ILE A 2 8.05 -7.32 -5.52
CA ILE A 2 6.84 -7.73 -4.76
C ILE A 2 6.11 -8.79 -5.58
N THR A 3 5.72 -9.90 -4.95
CA THR A 3 5.06 -11.05 -5.61
C THR A 3 3.63 -11.28 -5.12
N GLY A 4 3.16 -10.51 -4.14
CA GLY A 4 1.79 -10.64 -3.63
C GLY A 4 1.50 -9.66 -2.50
N PHE A 5 0.21 -9.46 -2.24
CA PHE A 5 -0.31 -8.71 -1.10
C PHE A 5 -1.37 -9.57 -0.41
N PHE A 6 -1.21 -9.81 0.88
CA PHE A 6 -2.03 -10.77 1.63
C PHE A 6 -2.79 -10.05 2.75
N ASP A 7 -4.02 -10.47 3.04
CA ASP A 7 -4.79 -9.93 4.18
C ASP A 7 -4.29 -10.51 5.51
N LYS A 8 -3.74 -11.73 5.47
CA LYS A 8 -3.09 -12.43 6.59
C LYS A 8 -1.92 -13.24 6.03
N SER A 9 -0.78 -13.21 6.72
CA SER A 9 0.39 -14.03 6.39
C SER A 9 1.34 -14.02 7.58
N ASP A 10 1.84 -15.18 7.96
CA ASP A 10 2.85 -15.31 9.02
C ASP A 10 4.28 -15.04 8.49
N ASP A 11 4.46 -15.05 7.17
CA ASP A 11 5.77 -14.91 6.51
C ASP A 11 6.04 -13.48 5.99
N CYS A 12 5.04 -12.60 5.99
CA CYS A 12 5.18 -11.24 5.49
C CYS A 12 5.86 -10.32 6.52
N ARG A 13 7.13 -9.97 6.26
CA ARG A 13 7.90 -9.03 7.08
C ARG A 13 7.46 -7.56 6.95
N TYR A 14 6.80 -7.18 5.85
CA TYR A 14 6.48 -5.80 5.54
C TYR A 14 4.98 -5.60 5.30
N ILE A 15 4.50 -4.42 5.64
CA ILE A 15 3.17 -3.91 5.30
C ILE A 15 3.28 -2.79 4.27
N SER A 16 2.22 -2.56 3.52
CA SER A 16 2.14 -1.41 2.62
C SER A 16 1.90 -0.14 3.43
N GLY A 17 2.70 0.88 3.21
CA GLY A 17 2.64 2.15 3.95
C GLY A 17 1.80 3.25 3.29
N GLY A 18 0.92 2.92 2.34
CA GLY A 18 0.00 3.92 1.76
C GLY A 18 0.62 4.91 0.77
N ILE A 19 1.92 4.86 0.52
CA ILE A 19 2.63 5.76 -0.41
C ILE A 19 3.02 4.99 -1.67
N TYR A 20 2.63 5.51 -2.84
CA TYR A 20 2.80 4.81 -4.11
C TYR A 20 3.41 5.72 -5.18
N GLY A 21 4.47 5.23 -5.83
CA GLY A 21 4.95 5.78 -7.09
C GLY A 21 4.41 4.94 -8.24
N LEU A 22 3.52 5.51 -9.05
CA LEU A 22 2.87 4.81 -10.16
C LEU A 22 3.34 5.38 -11.49
N THR A 23 3.53 4.49 -12.47
CA THR A 23 3.76 4.88 -13.88
C THR A 23 2.43 4.80 -14.62
N PRO A 24 2.29 5.45 -15.80
CA PRO A 24 1.03 5.41 -16.57
C PRO A 24 0.50 4.00 -16.87
N LYS A 25 1.38 2.99 -16.94
CA LYS A 25 0.98 1.58 -17.12
C LYS A 25 0.06 1.03 -16.02
N ALA A 26 0.05 1.65 -14.84
CA ALA A 26 -0.83 1.23 -13.75
C ALA A 26 -2.28 1.73 -13.92
N LEU A 27 -2.54 2.65 -14.85
CA LEU A 27 -3.86 3.21 -15.09
C LEU A 27 -4.83 2.18 -15.68
N ASP A 28 -4.37 1.34 -16.61
CA ASP A 28 -5.18 0.26 -17.18
C ASP A 28 -5.73 -0.67 -16.08
N THR A 29 -4.86 -1.05 -15.14
CA THR A 29 -5.25 -1.84 -13.95
C THR A 29 -6.22 -1.06 -13.06
N LEU A 30 -6.01 0.23 -12.86
CA LEU A 30 -6.88 1.06 -12.01
C LEU A 30 -8.28 1.16 -12.59
N GLU A 31 -8.40 1.44 -13.88
CA GLU A 31 -9.68 1.51 -14.59
C GLU A 31 -10.43 0.19 -14.52
N ALA A 32 -9.73 -0.94 -14.74
CA ALA A 32 -10.30 -2.27 -14.58
C ALA A 32 -10.77 -2.53 -13.15
N CYS A 33 -9.99 -2.16 -12.13
CA CYS A 33 -10.40 -2.28 -10.72
C CYS A 33 -11.69 -1.49 -10.44
N LEU A 34 -11.76 -0.24 -10.90
CA LEU A 34 -12.93 0.62 -10.71
C LEU A 34 -14.17 0.08 -11.43
N ALA A 35 -14.02 -0.37 -12.67
CA ALA A 35 -15.10 -0.99 -13.44
C ALA A 35 -15.67 -2.24 -12.77
N ASN A 36 -14.83 -2.97 -12.03
CA ASN A 36 -15.22 -4.15 -11.24
C ASN A 36 -15.68 -3.82 -9.81
N GLY A 37 -15.91 -2.54 -9.49
CA GLY A 37 -16.44 -2.11 -8.19
C GLY A 37 -15.43 -2.21 -7.03
N GLN A 38 -14.14 -2.34 -7.30
CA GLN A 38 -13.13 -2.35 -6.25
C GLN A 38 -12.90 -0.92 -5.72
N SER A 39 -12.90 -0.78 -4.38
CA SER A 39 -12.77 0.51 -3.71
C SER A 39 -11.58 0.63 -2.76
N ARG A 40 -10.82 -0.45 -2.56
CA ARG A 40 -9.72 -0.50 -1.58
C ARG A 40 -8.36 -0.58 -2.26
N MET A 41 -7.41 0.26 -1.85
CA MET A 41 -6.04 0.28 -2.38
C MET A 41 -5.30 -1.05 -2.28
N ARG A 42 -5.59 -1.89 -1.28
CA ARG A 42 -5.00 -3.24 -1.17
C ARG A 42 -5.42 -4.16 -2.31
N ASN A 43 -6.63 -3.98 -2.85
CA ASN A 43 -7.12 -4.78 -3.97
C ASN A 43 -6.45 -4.32 -5.27
N PHE A 44 -6.31 -3.02 -5.47
CA PHE A 44 -5.54 -2.46 -6.59
C PHE A 44 -4.09 -2.97 -6.59
N GLN A 45 -3.42 -2.96 -5.43
CA GLN A 45 -2.07 -3.51 -5.27
C GLN A 45 -1.97 -5.01 -5.63
N ARG A 46 -2.98 -5.82 -5.25
CA ARG A 46 -3.07 -7.22 -5.68
C ARG A 46 -3.21 -7.32 -7.19
N GLN A 47 -4.09 -6.51 -7.78
CA GLN A 47 -4.33 -6.55 -9.21
C GLN A 47 -3.09 -6.17 -10.02
N LEU A 48 -2.30 -5.19 -9.57
CA LEU A 48 -1.02 -4.84 -10.22
C LEU A 48 -0.08 -6.06 -10.33
N VAL A 49 -0.04 -6.91 -9.29
CA VAL A 49 0.75 -8.15 -9.32
C VAL A 49 0.13 -9.17 -10.27
N LEU A 50 -1.19 -9.36 -10.23
CA LEU A 50 -1.92 -10.31 -11.09
C LEU A 50 -1.79 -9.95 -12.58
N ASP A 51 -1.77 -8.66 -12.91
CA ASP A 51 -1.58 -8.14 -14.26
C ASP A 51 -0.11 -8.22 -14.72
N GLY A 52 0.78 -8.74 -13.87
CA GLY A 52 2.18 -9.00 -14.21
C GLY A 52 3.09 -7.76 -14.13
N LEU A 53 2.65 -6.67 -13.49
CA LEU A 53 3.50 -5.48 -13.34
C LEU A 53 4.64 -5.75 -12.35
N LYS A 54 5.83 -5.25 -12.69
CA LYS A 54 7.03 -5.42 -11.87
C LYS A 54 7.10 -4.37 -10.76
N LEU A 55 6.54 -4.71 -9.60
CA LEU A 55 6.55 -3.82 -8.44
C LEU A 55 7.88 -3.88 -7.65
N LYS A 56 8.29 -2.71 -7.16
CA LYS A 56 9.41 -2.51 -6.23
C LYS A 56 8.88 -1.88 -4.94
N ALA A 57 9.48 -2.27 -3.82
CA ALA A 57 9.21 -1.66 -2.51
C ALA A 57 10.49 -1.02 -1.98
N TYR A 58 10.33 0.06 -1.23
CA TYR A 58 11.40 0.72 -0.50
C TYR A 58 11.02 0.70 0.97
N ALA A 59 11.87 0.07 1.79
CA ALA A 59 11.62 -0.01 3.22
C ALA A 59 11.84 1.36 3.85
N VAL A 60 10.84 1.86 4.56
CA VAL A 60 10.94 3.08 5.36
C VAL A 60 11.02 2.64 6.83
N PRO A 61 11.99 3.12 7.60
CA PRO A 61 12.22 2.63 8.97
C PRO A 61 11.11 3.05 9.93
N LYS A 62 10.42 4.15 9.63
CA LYS A 62 9.44 4.80 10.51
C LYS A 62 8.31 5.41 9.66
N ILE A 63 7.06 5.02 9.91
CA ILE A 63 5.85 5.58 9.29
C ILE A 63 4.70 5.57 10.30
N VAL A 64 3.81 6.57 10.25
CA VAL A 64 2.60 6.66 11.06
C VAL A 64 1.48 7.29 10.22
N ASP A 65 0.30 6.69 10.26
CA ASP A 65 -0.92 7.24 9.67
C ASP A 65 -1.66 8.05 10.76
N VAL A 66 -2.20 9.22 10.39
CA VAL A 66 -2.94 10.12 11.30
C VAL A 66 -4.36 10.28 10.75
N ASP A 67 -5.23 9.34 11.11
CA ASP A 67 -6.60 9.31 10.62
C ASP A 67 -7.62 9.88 11.62
N HIS A 68 -7.27 9.91 12.91
CA HIS A 68 -8.11 10.43 13.99
C HIS A 68 -7.37 11.48 14.83
N ALA A 69 -8.13 12.34 15.53
CA ALA A 69 -7.56 13.37 16.39
C ALA A 69 -6.64 12.82 17.50
N GLU A 70 -6.90 11.60 17.99
CA GLU A 70 -6.04 10.94 18.97
C GLU A 70 -4.67 10.53 18.41
N ASP A 71 -4.56 10.32 17.10
CA ASP A 71 -3.32 9.90 16.45
C ASP A 71 -2.31 11.06 16.37
N ILE A 72 -2.76 12.32 16.49
CA ILE A 72 -1.87 13.50 16.55
C ILE A 72 -0.86 13.34 17.69
N ARG A 73 -1.33 12.99 18.89
CA ARG A 73 -0.45 12.78 20.05
C ARG A 73 0.51 11.61 19.85
N LYS A 74 0.05 10.53 19.19
CA LYS A 74 0.90 9.39 18.84
C LYS A 74 1.99 9.80 17.84
N ALA A 75 1.65 10.61 16.84
CA ALA A 75 2.57 11.14 15.85
C ALA A 75 3.59 12.12 16.45
N GLU A 76 3.17 13.02 17.35
CA GLU A 76 4.07 13.90 18.09
C GLU A 76 5.08 13.12 18.94
N ALA A 77 4.61 12.08 19.65
CA ALA A 77 5.49 11.18 20.40
C ALA A 77 6.44 10.42 19.46
N PHE A 78 5.97 10.02 18.28
CA PHE A 78 6.76 9.32 17.26
C PHE A 78 7.94 10.14 16.73
N LEU A 79 7.78 11.46 16.58
CA LEU A 79 8.84 12.38 16.14
C LEU A 79 9.92 12.62 17.21
N SER A 80 9.57 12.43 18.48
CA SER A 80 10.46 12.71 19.61
C SER A 80 11.38 11.53 19.98
N MET A 81 11.31 10.42 19.23
CA MET A 81 12.08 9.18 19.46
C MET A 81 13.12 8.92 18.36
#